data_AF-A0A7V2S5X2-F1
#
_entry.id   AF-A0A7V2S5X2-F1
#
_cell.length_a   1.000
_cell.length_b   1.000
_cell.length_c   1.000
_cell.angle_alpha   90.00
_cell.angle_beta   90.00
_cell.angle_gamma   90.00
#
_symmetry.space_group_name_H-M   'P 1'
#
loop_
_entity.id
_entity.type
_entity.pdbx_description
1 polymer ?
#
loop_
_entity_poly.entity_id
_entity_poly.type
_entity_poly.pdbx_seq_one_letter_code
_entity_poly.pdbx_strand_id
1 'polypeptide(L)'
;MYYDFFNLNEHPFRLTTDPKFLFLSSSHSRARAYMEYAVRNHDKLFILSGEIGSGKSLVIQDFLASLDDSTLAFRIHQTLLNNVEFLQMLLREFGIKSFHDRKVELLDQIYTYLVEQHRNNKQVILIVDEAQNLAPEVMEEIRLLLEFEKDGNELLSLFLIGQPGLNTIIDQPELEQLRQRARLRYHLEALGEEDIEDYINHRLKVAGEEHTVSIDSDVFPLIYEYTGGRPRLINVLMDHALTCAFVDSKKQISIDMIQTSITELNWQPFDISAENIPVLTNGNDTNAVISDEITISASRKIIVRKNGRWVGEYPLNKQCFNIGRHSDNDIVLKEPRISRLHAQIILNDDEIFIQDMNSKNGTFNGETRIDLHALQLGDVITIASYELAFTSMDDEQAGDITESVNILQYPFQSKNKH
;
A
#
# COMPACT_ATOMS: atom_id res chain seq x y z
N MET A 1 12.03 -29.96 4.85
CA MET A 1 11.53 -28.85 3.99
C MET A 1 12.69 -28.38 3.11
N TYR A 2 12.52 -27.43 2.19
CA TYR A 2 13.62 -27.05 1.28
C TYR A 2 14.87 -26.57 2.04
N TYR A 3 14.73 -25.91 3.18
CA TYR A 3 15.88 -25.40 3.94
C TYR A 3 16.80 -26.52 4.43
N ASP A 4 16.26 -27.68 4.84
CA ASP A 4 17.08 -28.86 5.18
C ASP A 4 17.85 -29.39 3.96
N PHE A 5 17.21 -29.41 2.79
CA PHE A 5 17.81 -29.86 1.52
C PHE A 5 18.97 -28.97 1.06
N PHE A 6 18.83 -27.67 1.30
CA PHE A 6 19.85 -26.65 1.04
C PHE A 6 20.80 -26.43 2.23
N ASN A 7 20.73 -27.24 3.31
CA ASN A 7 21.58 -27.10 4.49
C ASN A 7 21.53 -25.70 5.15
N LEU A 8 20.36 -25.08 5.18
CA LEU A 8 20.10 -23.79 5.80
C LEU A 8 19.58 -24.00 7.24
N ASN A 9 19.92 -23.08 8.13
CA ASN A 9 19.48 -23.11 9.54
C ASN A 9 18.04 -22.63 9.71
N GLU A 10 17.56 -21.79 8.79
CA GLU A 10 16.21 -21.26 8.79
C GLU A 10 15.78 -20.85 7.38
N HIS A 11 14.56 -20.35 7.23
CA HIS A 11 14.05 -19.91 5.93
C HIS A 11 14.58 -18.50 5.58
N PRO A 12 15.36 -18.36 4.51
CA PRO A 12 15.96 -17.08 4.12
C PRO A 12 14.95 -16.06 3.61
N PHE A 13 13.83 -16.52 3.02
CA PHE A 13 12.87 -15.65 2.34
C PHE A 13 11.52 -15.42 3.03
N ARG A 14 11.47 -15.60 4.37
CA ARG A 14 10.28 -15.25 5.15
C ARG A 14 9.92 -13.76 5.01
N LEU A 15 8.61 -13.49 5.07
CA LEU A 15 8.05 -12.13 5.04
C LEU A 15 8.01 -11.45 6.41
N THR A 16 8.56 -12.09 7.44
CA THR A 16 8.63 -11.54 8.80
C THR A 16 9.71 -10.46 8.88
N THR A 17 9.43 -9.40 9.63
CA THR A 17 10.40 -8.33 9.92
C THR A 17 11.37 -8.78 11.01
N ASP A 18 12.39 -9.56 10.64
CA ASP A 18 13.48 -9.93 11.53
C ASP A 18 14.72 -9.07 11.20
N PRO A 19 15.22 -8.26 12.16
CA PRO A 19 16.34 -7.34 11.94
C PRO A 19 17.60 -7.97 11.36
N LYS A 20 17.86 -9.26 11.64
CA LYS A 20 19.06 -9.94 11.15
C LYS A 20 19.10 -10.06 9.62
N PHE A 21 17.94 -10.01 8.97
CA PHE A 21 17.82 -10.04 7.51
C PHE A 21 17.82 -8.65 6.87
N LEU A 22 18.01 -7.57 7.64
CA LEU A 22 18.10 -6.22 7.10
C LEU A 22 19.33 -6.10 6.20
N PHE A 23 19.08 -5.84 4.92
CA PHE A 23 20.08 -5.47 3.94
C PHE A 23 20.10 -3.95 3.81
N LEU A 24 21.20 -3.32 4.20
CA LEU A 24 21.37 -1.87 4.13
C LEU A 24 21.85 -1.44 2.74
N SER A 25 20.94 -1.40 1.76
CA SER A 25 21.24 -0.76 0.48
C SER A 25 21.60 0.72 0.65
N SER A 26 22.06 1.36 -0.41
CA SER A 26 22.38 2.80 -0.40
C SER A 26 21.19 3.65 0.08
N SER A 27 19.97 3.30 -0.35
CA SER A 27 18.74 4.00 0.04
C SER A 27 18.35 3.76 1.50
N HIS A 28 18.49 2.52 2.00
CA HIS A 28 18.24 2.19 3.40
C HIS A 28 19.23 2.90 4.34
N SER A 29 20.51 2.92 3.95
CA SER A 29 21.58 3.60 4.69
C SER A 29 21.32 5.10 4.78
N ARG A 30 20.86 5.74 3.70
CA ARG A 30 20.47 7.16 3.69
C ARG A 30 19.25 7.42 4.56
N ALA A 31 18.21 6.59 4.47
CA ALA A 31 17.02 6.71 5.32
C ALA A 31 17.38 6.67 6.81
N ARG A 32 18.24 5.71 7.20
CA ARG A 32 18.77 5.60 8.57
C ARG A 32 19.55 6.85 8.99
N ALA A 33 20.47 7.32 8.15
CA ALA A 33 21.26 8.52 8.43
C ALA A 33 20.39 9.78 8.60
N TYR A 34 19.33 9.94 7.80
CA TYR A 34 18.39 11.06 7.96
C TYR A 34 17.55 10.96 9.24
N MET A 35 17.13 9.75 9.65
CA MET A 35 16.47 9.55 10.94
C MET A 35 17.40 9.92 12.10
N GLU A 36 18.65 9.45 12.10
CA GLU A 36 19.63 9.80 13.11
C GLU A 36 19.92 11.30 13.15
N TYR A 37 20.01 11.94 11.97
CA TYR A 37 20.19 13.39 11.87
C TYR A 37 18.97 14.16 12.42
N ALA A 38 17.75 13.71 12.15
CA ALA A 38 16.53 14.34 12.67
C ALA A 38 16.47 14.30 14.22
N VAL A 39 16.87 13.17 14.82
CA VAL A 39 16.97 13.07 16.29
C VAL A 39 18.00 14.03 16.84
N ARG A 40 19.22 14.01 16.30
CA ARG A 40 20.34 14.83 16.80
C ARG A 40 20.08 16.33 16.71
N ASN A 41 19.32 16.79 15.72
CA ASN A 41 18.97 18.20 15.58
C ASN A 41 17.66 18.59 16.26
N HIS A 42 16.99 17.64 16.92
CA HIS A 42 15.67 17.84 17.51
C HIS A 42 14.64 18.37 16.49
N ASP A 43 14.66 17.83 15.26
CA ASP A 43 13.68 18.26 14.25
C ASP A 43 12.25 17.84 14.68
N LYS A 44 11.29 18.75 14.56
CA LYS A 44 9.86 18.50 14.90
C LYS A 44 9.26 17.35 14.12
N LEU A 45 9.56 17.29 12.82
CA LEU A 45 8.88 16.42 11.89
C LEU A 45 9.84 15.84 10.86
N PHE A 46 9.88 14.51 10.83
CA PHE A 46 10.53 13.71 9.81
C PHE A 46 9.48 12.88 9.07
N ILE A 47 9.59 12.81 7.74
CA ILE A 47 8.68 12.02 6.91
C ILE A 47 9.47 10.98 6.13
N LEU A 48 9.10 9.71 6.28
CA LEU A 48 9.62 8.60 5.50
C LEU A 48 8.49 7.99 4.66
N SER A 49 8.54 8.25 3.35
CA SER A 49 7.66 7.58 2.39
C SER A 49 8.41 6.43 1.73
N GLY A 50 7.69 5.53 1.08
CA GLY A 50 8.31 4.48 0.27
C GLY A 50 7.31 3.41 -0.13
N GLU A 51 7.65 2.64 -1.14
CA GLU A 51 6.79 1.60 -1.68
C GLU A 51 6.39 0.53 -0.64
N ILE A 52 5.22 -0.10 -0.84
CA ILE A 52 4.85 -1.28 -0.04
C ILE A 52 5.95 -2.34 -0.19
N GLY A 53 6.45 -2.84 0.94
CA GLY A 53 7.50 -3.86 0.93
C GLY A 53 8.91 -3.36 0.64
N SER A 54 9.16 -2.04 0.60
CA SER A 54 10.49 -1.45 0.38
C SER A 54 11.45 -1.57 1.58
N GLY A 55 11.00 -2.11 2.72
CA GLY A 55 11.86 -2.29 3.90
C GLY A 55 11.73 -1.21 5.00
N LYS A 56 10.80 -0.25 4.86
CA LYS A 56 10.56 0.82 5.85
C LYS A 56 10.54 0.33 7.31
N SER A 57 9.76 -0.70 7.60
CA SER A 57 9.63 -1.24 8.96
C SER A 57 10.92 -1.87 9.50
N LEU A 58 11.77 -2.44 8.64
CA LEU A 58 13.09 -2.96 9.04
C LEU A 58 14.05 -1.83 9.35
N VAL A 59 14.08 -0.77 8.53
CA VAL A 59 14.92 0.41 8.80
C VAL A 59 14.51 1.08 10.11
N ILE A 60 13.21 1.21 10.37
CA ILE A 60 12.72 1.76 11.65
C ILE A 60 13.16 0.88 12.82
N GLN A 61 13.06 -0.44 12.69
CA GLN A 61 13.44 -1.34 13.78
C GLN A 61 14.94 -1.28 14.08
N ASP A 62 15.78 -1.22 13.04
CA ASP A 62 17.23 -1.03 13.18
C ASP A 62 17.59 0.35 13.75
N PHE A 63 16.90 1.41 13.31
CA PHE A 63 17.00 2.75 13.89
C PHE A 63 16.65 2.75 15.38
N LEU A 64 15.51 2.17 15.76
CA LEU A 64 15.06 2.05 17.14
C LEU A 64 16.06 1.28 18.02
N ALA A 65 16.67 0.22 17.49
CA ALA A 65 17.70 -0.56 18.18
C ALA A 65 19.01 0.23 18.39
N SER A 66 19.23 1.30 17.62
CA SER A 66 20.41 2.16 17.72
C SER A 66 20.24 3.36 18.66
N LEU A 67 19.02 3.63 19.11
CA LEU A 67 18.74 4.73 20.03
C LEU A 67 19.34 4.46 21.42
N ASP A 68 19.89 5.50 22.02
CA ASP A 68 20.40 5.44 23.39
C ASP A 68 19.28 5.70 24.41
N ASP A 69 19.60 5.51 25.69
CA ASP A 69 18.64 5.73 26.77
C ASP A 69 18.13 7.18 26.82
N SER A 70 18.79 8.16 26.20
CA SER A 70 18.35 9.55 26.19
C SER A 70 17.13 9.79 25.28
N THR A 71 16.78 8.82 24.45
CA THR A 71 15.66 8.91 23.51
C THR A 71 14.58 7.88 23.83
N LEU A 72 13.34 8.35 24.01
CA LEU A 72 12.15 7.53 24.18
C LEU A 72 11.34 7.55 22.89
N ALA A 73 11.31 6.43 22.17
CA ALA A 73 10.55 6.29 20.94
C ALA A 73 9.29 5.43 21.16
N PHE A 74 8.15 5.98 20.78
CA PHE A 74 6.84 5.34 20.88
C PHE A 74 6.28 5.12 19.48
N ARG A 75 5.81 3.91 19.17
CA ARG A 75 5.34 3.55 17.82
C ARG A 75 3.86 3.22 17.83
N ILE A 76 3.10 3.92 16.99
CA ILE A 76 1.68 3.64 16.74
C ILE A 76 1.55 2.94 15.39
N HIS A 77 0.98 1.73 15.43
CA HIS A 77 0.71 0.91 14.23
C HIS A 77 -0.74 0.97 13.74
N GLN A 78 -1.66 1.41 14.61
CA GLN A 78 -3.09 1.43 14.32
C GLN A 78 -3.53 2.86 14.03
N THR A 79 -3.98 3.12 12.81
CA THR A 79 -4.32 4.47 12.33
C THR A 79 -5.82 4.68 12.12
N LEU A 80 -6.64 3.62 12.18
CA LEU A 80 -8.10 3.69 12.19
C LEU A 80 -8.63 4.07 13.58
N LEU A 81 -8.20 5.22 14.08
CA LEU A 81 -8.57 5.78 15.37
C LEU A 81 -9.24 7.13 15.15
N ASN A 82 -10.23 7.46 15.97
CA ASN A 82 -10.65 8.85 16.09
C ASN A 82 -9.64 9.64 16.96
N ASN A 83 -9.81 10.96 17.03
CA ASN A 83 -8.90 11.83 17.76
C ASN A 83 -8.75 11.49 19.26
N VAL A 84 -9.83 11.10 19.95
CA VAL A 84 -9.79 10.70 21.36
C VAL A 84 -9.09 9.34 21.52
N GLU A 85 -9.43 8.37 20.68
CA GLU A 85 -8.81 7.04 20.67
C GLU A 85 -7.31 7.11 20.39
N PHE A 86 -6.87 8.02 19.51
CA PHE A 86 -5.46 8.29 19.24
C PHE A 86 -4.72 8.77 20.50
N LEU A 87 -5.28 9.77 21.21
CA LEU A 87 -4.67 10.27 22.45
C LEU A 87 -4.62 9.20 23.56
N GLN A 88 -5.67 8.39 23.66
CA GLN A 88 -5.70 7.25 24.59
C GLN A 88 -4.66 6.19 24.22
N MET A 89 -4.47 5.92 22.94
CA MET A 89 -3.43 5.00 22.46
C MET A 89 -2.04 5.53 22.77
N LEU A 90 -1.80 6.83 22.54
CA LEU A 90 -0.52 7.47 22.85
C LEU A 90 -0.19 7.36 24.35
N LEU A 91 -1.14 7.67 25.23
CA LEU A 91 -0.98 7.51 26.68
C LEU A 91 -0.73 6.06 27.07
N ARG A 92 -1.40 5.11 26.42
CA ARG A 92 -1.16 3.68 26.64
C ARG A 92 0.27 3.28 26.29
N GLU A 93 0.80 3.78 25.18
CA GLU A 93 2.21 3.57 24.79
C GLU A 93 3.18 4.20 25.80
N PHE A 94 2.82 5.34 26.39
CA PHE A 94 3.56 5.94 27.52
C PHE A 94 3.44 5.14 28.84
N GLY A 95 2.62 4.07 28.87
CA GLY A 95 2.36 3.26 30.06
C GLY A 95 1.26 3.81 30.98
N ILE A 96 0.50 4.80 30.54
CA ILE A 96 -0.56 5.49 31.28
C ILE A 96 -1.93 4.94 30.84
N LYS A 97 -2.79 4.56 31.79
CA LYS A 97 -4.13 4.03 31.51
C LYS A 97 -5.18 5.12 31.68
N SER A 98 -5.85 5.51 30.60
CA SER A 98 -6.78 6.65 30.58
C SER A 98 -7.99 6.44 29.64
N PHE A 99 -8.59 5.25 29.70
CA PHE A 99 -9.66 4.83 28.76
C PHE A 99 -11.01 5.55 28.92
N HIS A 100 -11.23 6.25 30.04
CA HIS A 100 -12.50 6.92 30.34
C HIS A 100 -12.36 8.44 30.47
N ASP A 101 -11.14 8.94 30.28
CA ASP A 101 -10.82 10.34 30.50
C ASP A 101 -11.34 11.16 29.32
N ARG A 102 -11.73 12.40 29.61
CA ARG A 102 -12.14 13.35 28.59
C ARG A 102 -10.92 13.83 27.82
N LYS A 103 -11.12 14.30 26.58
CA LYS A 103 -10.03 14.85 25.74
C LYS A 103 -9.10 15.83 26.48
N VAL A 104 -9.67 16.74 27.27
CA VAL A 104 -8.90 17.73 28.03
C VAL A 104 -7.97 17.08 29.06
N GLU A 105 -8.46 16.03 29.74
CA GLU A 105 -7.67 15.28 30.72
C GLU A 105 -6.56 14.46 30.04
N LEU A 106 -6.84 13.88 28.86
CA LEU A 106 -5.84 13.18 28.05
C LEU A 106 -4.70 14.12 27.63
N LEU A 107 -5.03 15.31 27.13
CA LEU A 107 -4.04 16.31 26.71
C LEU A 107 -3.19 16.80 27.89
N ASP A 108 -3.80 17.04 29.05
CA ASP A 108 -3.08 17.45 30.26
C ASP A 108 -2.10 16.37 30.74
N GLN A 109 -2.52 15.10 30.69
CA GLN A 109 -1.64 13.96 31.00
C GLN A 109 -0.48 13.84 30.01
N ILE A 110 -0.73 13.99 28.70
CA ILE A 110 0.32 13.97 27.67
C ILE A 110 1.32 15.10 27.92
N TYR A 111 0.83 16.33 28.10
CA TYR A 111 1.69 17.49 28.37
C TYR A 111 2.54 17.28 29.63
N THR A 112 1.92 16.83 30.71
CA THR A 112 2.60 16.56 31.98
C THR A 112 3.70 15.51 31.82
N TYR A 113 3.40 14.41 31.12
CA TYR A 113 4.37 13.36 30.83
C TYR A 113 5.56 13.89 30.03
N LEU A 114 5.31 14.63 28.95
CA LEU A 114 6.39 15.16 28.11
C LEU A 114 7.27 16.18 28.85
N VAL A 115 6.69 17.03 29.69
CA VAL A 115 7.44 17.95 30.55
C VAL A 115 8.31 17.19 31.55
N GLU A 116 7.82 16.08 32.11
CA GLU A 116 8.61 15.22 33.00
C GLU A 116 9.80 14.59 32.27
N GLN A 117 9.58 14.06 31.06
CA GLN A 117 10.66 13.50 30.25
C GLN A 117 11.70 14.56 29.88
N HIS A 118 11.27 15.76 29.50
CA HIS A 118 12.17 16.88 29.22
C HIS A 118 13.02 17.26 30.43
N ARG A 119 12.45 17.32 31.64
CA ARG A 119 13.21 17.56 32.89
C ARG A 119 14.25 16.48 33.19
N ASN A 120 13.99 15.26 32.74
CA ASN A 120 14.91 14.13 32.85
C ASN A 120 15.93 14.07 31.69
N ASN A 121 16.01 15.12 30.85
CA ASN A 121 16.82 15.18 29.63
C ASN A 121 16.55 14.01 28.66
N LYS A 122 15.28 13.58 28.57
CA LYS A 122 14.83 12.58 27.62
C LYS A 122 14.12 13.27 26.45
N GLN A 123 14.53 12.94 25.23
CA GLN A 123 13.81 13.31 24.01
C GLN A 123 12.69 12.31 23.77
N VAL A 124 11.50 12.78 23.41
CA VAL A 124 10.36 11.92 23.06
C VAL A 124 10.11 11.96 21.56
N ILE A 125 10.09 10.80 20.92
CA ILE A 125 9.81 10.61 19.50
C ILE A 125 8.53 9.79 19.38
N LEU A 126 7.55 10.31 18.66
CA LEU A 126 6.37 9.58 18.22
C LEU A 126 6.55 9.12 16.78
N ILE A 127 6.52 7.81 16.56
CA ILE A 127 6.59 7.16 15.27
C ILE A 127 5.19 6.70 14.90
N VAL A 128 4.63 7.22 13.81
CA VAL A 128 3.33 6.76 13.28
C VAL A 128 3.57 6.04 11.97
N ASP A 129 3.35 4.72 11.97
CA ASP A 129 3.47 3.88 10.78
C ASP A 129 2.14 3.84 10.02
N GLU A 130 2.22 3.61 8.70
CA GLU A 130 1.07 3.68 7.78
C GLU A 130 0.27 4.99 7.91
N ALA A 131 0.96 6.11 8.12
CA ALA A 131 0.39 7.42 8.43
C ALA A 131 -0.57 7.96 7.35
N GLN A 132 -0.51 7.46 6.12
CA GLN A 132 -1.47 7.81 5.07
C GLN A 132 -2.92 7.39 5.40
N ASN A 133 -3.09 6.48 6.36
CA ASN A 133 -4.39 6.00 6.82
C ASN A 133 -4.93 6.81 8.01
N LEU A 134 -4.23 7.85 8.48
CA LEU A 134 -4.72 8.70 9.56
C LEU A 134 -5.90 9.54 9.08
N ALA A 135 -6.93 9.65 9.92
CA ALA A 135 -8.04 10.57 9.66
C ALA A 135 -7.56 12.04 9.74
N PRO A 136 -8.14 12.97 8.97
CA PRO A 136 -7.79 14.38 9.03
C PRO A 136 -7.87 14.98 10.44
N GLU A 137 -8.87 14.57 11.25
CA GLU A 137 -8.99 15.08 12.62
C GLU A 137 -7.83 14.62 13.52
N VAL A 138 -7.28 13.44 13.28
CA VAL A 138 -6.12 12.93 14.02
C VAL A 138 -4.85 13.66 13.61
N MET A 139 -4.68 13.93 12.31
CA MET A 139 -3.55 14.72 11.83
C MET A 139 -3.55 16.13 12.45
N GLU A 140 -4.72 16.72 12.68
CA GLU A 140 -4.83 17.99 13.40
C GLU A 140 -4.49 17.89 14.89
N GLU A 141 -4.91 16.83 15.59
CA GLU A 141 -4.43 16.64 16.97
C GLU A 141 -2.92 16.51 17.01
N ILE A 142 -2.33 15.76 16.10
CA ILE A 142 -0.89 15.59 15.98
C ILE A 142 -0.22 16.95 15.75
N ARG A 143 -0.77 17.79 14.85
CA ARG A 143 -0.26 19.15 14.63
C ARG A 143 -0.27 19.97 15.91
N LEU A 144 -1.35 19.93 16.68
CA LEU A 144 -1.47 20.62 17.98
C LEU A 144 -0.49 20.09 19.03
N LEU A 145 -0.28 18.76 19.09
CA LEU A 145 0.69 18.16 20.02
C LEU A 145 2.13 18.63 19.74
N LEU A 146 2.50 18.87 18.49
CA LEU A 146 3.82 19.41 18.11
C LEU A 146 4.02 20.90 18.45
N GLU A 147 2.97 21.57 18.94
CA GLU A 147 3.06 22.93 19.50
C GLU A 147 3.44 22.91 20.98
N PHE A 148 3.48 21.75 21.64
CA PHE A 148 3.89 21.65 23.03
C PHE A 148 5.37 22.00 23.22
N GLU A 149 5.60 23.04 24.00
CA GLU A 149 6.93 23.56 24.33
C GLU A 149 7.08 23.81 25.83
N LYS A 150 8.33 23.76 26.30
CA LYS A 150 8.73 24.15 27.65
C LYS A 150 10.09 24.85 27.61
N ASP A 151 10.15 26.03 28.20
CA ASP A 151 11.38 26.83 28.32
C ASP A 151 12.05 27.09 26.95
N GLY A 152 11.22 27.26 25.90
CA GLY A 152 11.64 27.46 24.51
C GLY A 152 12.09 26.18 23.79
N ASN A 153 11.99 25.02 24.44
CA ASN A 153 12.31 23.72 23.86
C ASN A 153 11.05 22.95 23.51
N GLU A 154 11.13 22.20 22.42
CA GLU A 154 10.07 21.36 21.93
C GLU A 154 10.02 20.06 22.74
N LEU A 155 8.81 19.58 23.01
CA LEU A 155 8.61 18.44 23.88
C LEU A 155 8.40 17.11 23.13
N LEU A 156 8.13 17.18 21.82
CA LEU A 156 7.77 16.03 21.00
C LEU A 156 8.32 16.18 19.58
N SER A 157 9.01 15.14 19.10
CA SER A 157 9.35 14.95 17.68
C SER A 157 8.40 13.91 17.07
N LEU A 158 8.00 14.11 15.81
CA LEU A 158 7.11 13.22 15.07
C LEU A 158 7.79 12.65 13.84
N PHE A 159 7.73 11.33 13.70
CA PHE A 159 8.19 10.59 12.53
C PHE A 159 6.97 9.98 11.87
N LEU A 160 6.57 10.50 10.71
CA LEU A 160 5.47 9.95 9.92
C LEU A 160 6.03 9.00 8.87
N ILE A 161 5.61 7.75 8.91
CA ILE A 161 6.02 6.72 7.96
C ILE A 161 4.80 6.24 7.18
N GLY A 162 4.95 6.13 5.87
CA GLY A 162 3.85 5.64 5.06
C GLY A 162 4.24 5.28 3.63
N GLN A 163 3.19 5.06 2.85
CA GLN A 163 3.25 4.83 1.41
C GLN A 163 3.43 6.17 0.66
N PRO A 164 3.72 6.18 -0.66
CA PRO A 164 3.90 7.42 -1.41
C PRO A 164 2.74 8.41 -1.28
N GLY A 165 1.50 7.90 -1.18
CA GLY A 165 0.30 8.71 -0.96
C GLY A 165 0.33 9.58 0.31
N LEU A 166 1.18 9.28 1.29
CA LEU A 166 1.43 10.15 2.44
C LEU A 166 1.95 11.52 2.00
N ASN A 167 2.82 11.58 1.00
CA ASN A 167 3.34 12.85 0.49
C ASN A 167 2.21 13.70 -0.08
N THR A 168 1.31 13.08 -0.84
CA THR A 168 0.12 13.74 -1.39
C THR A 168 -0.76 14.32 -0.29
N ILE A 169 -0.97 13.59 0.81
CA ILE A 169 -1.76 14.07 1.96
C ILE A 169 -1.06 15.26 2.61
N ILE A 170 0.23 15.14 2.92
CA ILE A 170 0.98 16.20 3.62
C ILE A 170 1.10 17.48 2.77
N ASP A 171 1.08 17.36 1.45
CA ASP A 171 1.14 18.51 0.53
C ASP A 171 -0.22 19.18 0.28
N GLN A 172 -1.30 18.67 0.88
CA GLN A 172 -2.60 19.34 0.88
C GLN A 172 -2.52 20.71 1.58
N PRO A 173 -3.24 21.74 1.08
CA PRO A 173 -3.24 23.09 1.64
C PRO A 173 -3.60 23.14 3.14
N GLU A 174 -4.50 22.26 3.58
CA GLU A 174 -4.97 22.17 4.96
C GLU A 174 -3.84 21.83 5.94
N LEU A 175 -2.83 21.08 5.48
CA LEU A 175 -1.68 20.67 6.28
C LEU A 175 -0.45 21.57 6.09
N GLU A 176 -0.60 22.75 5.46
CA GLU A 176 0.52 23.65 5.18
C GLU A 176 1.36 23.95 6.42
N GLN A 177 0.71 24.19 7.57
CA GLN A 177 1.39 24.48 8.83
C GLN A 177 2.22 23.29 9.36
N LEU A 178 1.75 22.07 9.15
CA LEU A 178 2.48 20.85 9.51
C LEU A 178 3.62 20.62 8.52
N ARG A 179 3.35 20.78 7.23
CA ARG A 179 4.31 20.66 6.14
C ARG A 179 5.49 21.62 6.28
N GLN A 180 5.27 22.87 6.68
CA GLN A 180 6.36 23.84 6.91
C GLN A 180 7.31 23.40 8.04
N ARG A 181 6.86 22.53 8.95
CA ARG A 181 7.68 21.93 10.01
C ARG A 181 8.41 20.67 9.56
N ALA A 182 8.03 20.07 8.44
CA ALA A 182 8.68 18.90 7.85
C ALA A 182 9.99 19.30 7.16
N ARG A 183 11.03 19.56 7.95
CA ARG A 183 12.36 19.96 7.45
C ARG A 183 13.02 18.85 6.63
N LEU A 184 12.73 17.59 6.96
CA LEU A 184 13.34 16.43 6.34
C LEU A 184 12.27 15.47 5.86
N ARG A 185 12.35 15.15 4.57
CA ARG A 185 11.55 14.12 3.91
C ARG A 185 12.49 13.21 3.15
N TYR A 186 12.27 11.92 3.26
CA TYR A 186 13.00 10.93 2.48
C TYR A 186 12.01 9.93 1.85
N HIS A 187 12.28 9.57 0.60
CA HIS A 187 11.57 8.51 -0.08
C HIS A 187 12.47 7.28 -0.15
N LEU A 188 12.06 6.20 0.52
CA LEU A 188 12.75 4.93 0.48
C LEU A 188 12.38 4.19 -0.81
N GLU A 189 13.23 4.41 -1.81
CA GLU A 189 13.23 3.71 -3.09
C GLU A 189 13.39 2.19 -2.90
N ALA A 190 12.95 1.43 -3.89
CA ALA A 190 13.22 -0.01 -3.98
C ALA A 190 14.72 -0.27 -4.20
N LEU A 191 15.12 -1.55 -4.15
CA LEU A 191 16.50 -1.93 -4.46
C LEU A 191 16.79 -1.71 -5.95
N GLY A 192 18.00 -1.25 -6.29
CA GLY A 192 18.41 -1.17 -7.68
C GLY A 192 18.64 -2.56 -8.28
N GLU A 193 18.72 -2.67 -9.60
CA GLU A 193 19.06 -3.93 -10.29
C GLU A 193 20.40 -4.49 -9.80
N GLU A 194 21.37 -3.61 -9.56
CA GLU A 194 22.69 -3.91 -9.00
C GLU A 194 22.65 -4.45 -7.56
N ASP A 195 21.60 -4.15 -6.78
CA ASP A 195 21.46 -4.58 -5.39
C ASP A 195 20.84 -5.99 -5.28
N ILE A 196 20.25 -6.54 -6.35
CA ILE A 196 19.42 -7.76 -6.28
C ILE A 196 20.24 -8.98 -5.90
N GLU A 197 21.40 -9.15 -6.55
CA GLU A 197 22.32 -10.25 -6.26
C GLU A 197 22.79 -10.20 -4.80
N ASP A 198 23.28 -9.04 -4.37
CA ASP A 198 23.78 -8.82 -3.01
C ASP A 198 22.68 -9.03 -1.96
N TYR A 199 21.45 -8.59 -2.23
CA TYR A 199 20.31 -8.79 -1.35
C TYR A 199 19.98 -10.27 -1.16
N ILE A 200 19.89 -11.03 -2.26
CA ILE A 200 19.57 -12.46 -2.24
C ILE A 200 20.68 -13.24 -1.50
N ASN A 201 21.94 -12.97 -1.84
CA ASN A 201 23.11 -13.60 -1.23
C ASN A 201 23.22 -13.25 0.26
N HIS A 202 22.93 -12.00 0.64
CA HIS A 202 22.89 -11.58 2.04
C HIS A 202 21.90 -12.43 2.85
N ARG A 203 20.67 -12.62 2.34
CA ARG A 203 19.65 -13.37 3.08
C ARG A 203 19.93 -14.87 3.14
N LEU A 204 20.48 -15.45 2.08
CA LEU A 204 20.97 -16.83 2.10
C LEU A 204 22.07 -17.00 3.16
N LYS A 205 23.07 -16.12 3.16
CA LYS A 205 24.16 -16.14 4.13
C LYS A 205 23.68 -16.01 5.58
N VAL A 206 22.74 -15.11 5.85
CA VAL A 206 22.12 -14.95 7.18
C VAL A 206 21.39 -16.22 7.61
N ALA A 207 20.74 -16.92 6.67
CA ALA A 207 20.11 -18.21 6.93
C ALA A 207 21.11 -19.38 7.09
N GLY A 208 22.42 -19.13 7.02
CA GLY A 208 23.47 -20.14 7.21
C GLY A 208 23.85 -20.90 5.94
N GLU A 209 23.65 -20.31 4.77
CA GLU A 209 24.10 -20.91 3.51
C GLU A 209 25.63 -21.07 3.46
N GLU A 210 26.09 -22.26 3.06
CA GLU A 210 27.51 -22.63 2.93
C GLU A 210 27.83 -23.12 1.49
N HIS A 211 27.49 -22.34 0.47
CA HIS A 211 27.69 -22.64 -0.96
C HIS A 211 26.93 -23.87 -1.48
N THR A 212 25.76 -24.12 -0.92
CA THR A 212 24.84 -25.21 -1.28
C THR A 212 23.81 -24.79 -2.33
N VAL A 213 23.53 -23.50 -2.46
CA VAL A 213 22.61 -22.93 -3.46
C VAL A 213 23.44 -22.30 -4.57
N SER A 214 23.30 -22.81 -5.80
CA SER A 214 23.87 -22.16 -6.98
C SER A 214 22.79 -21.33 -7.66
N ILE A 215 23.05 -20.07 -7.96
CA ILE A 215 22.11 -19.19 -8.69
C ILE A 215 22.79 -18.74 -9.98
N ASP A 216 22.11 -18.89 -11.10
CA ASP A 216 22.63 -18.44 -12.39
C ASP A 216 22.55 -16.90 -12.48
N SER A 217 23.59 -16.25 -13.01
CA SER A 217 23.68 -14.78 -13.03
C SER A 217 22.60 -14.10 -13.88
N ASP A 218 22.04 -14.81 -14.85
CA ASP A 218 20.96 -14.34 -15.73
C ASP A 218 19.59 -14.31 -15.03
N VAL A 219 19.48 -14.87 -13.84
CA VAL A 219 18.27 -14.81 -13.00
C VAL A 219 18.03 -13.41 -12.44
N PHE A 220 19.08 -12.67 -12.07
CA PHE A 220 18.92 -11.39 -11.35
C PHE A 220 18.20 -10.31 -12.17
N PRO A 221 18.51 -10.09 -13.46
CA PRO A 221 17.76 -9.14 -14.28
C PRO A 221 16.28 -9.52 -14.40
N LEU A 222 15.98 -10.82 -14.53
CA LEU A 222 14.59 -11.30 -14.60
C LEU A 222 13.85 -11.10 -13.28
N ILE A 223 14.51 -11.32 -12.14
CA ILE A 223 13.93 -11.01 -10.83
C ILE A 223 13.65 -9.51 -10.73
N TYR A 224 14.58 -8.65 -11.16
CA TYR A 224 14.38 -7.21 -11.14
C TYR A 224 13.18 -6.79 -12.00
N GLU A 225 13.10 -7.30 -13.24
CA GLU A 225 12.02 -7.04 -14.19
C GLU A 225 10.63 -7.32 -13.60
N TYR A 226 10.48 -8.38 -12.80
CA TYR A 226 9.16 -8.76 -12.25
C TYR A 226 8.90 -8.20 -10.84
N THR A 227 9.92 -7.73 -10.14
CA THR A 227 9.79 -7.27 -8.75
C THR A 227 9.92 -5.75 -8.60
N GLY A 228 10.49 -5.07 -9.60
CA GLY A 228 10.87 -3.65 -9.50
C GLY A 228 11.85 -3.40 -8.35
N GLY A 229 12.64 -4.42 -7.98
CA GLY A 229 13.54 -4.37 -6.83
C GLY A 229 12.87 -4.31 -5.47
N ARG A 230 11.56 -4.59 -5.35
CA ARG A 230 10.85 -4.54 -4.07
C ARG A 230 11.20 -5.78 -3.23
N PRO A 231 11.85 -5.63 -2.06
CA PRO A 231 12.25 -6.74 -1.20
C PRO A 231 11.14 -7.77 -0.99
N ARG A 232 9.92 -7.35 -0.63
CA ARG A 232 8.79 -8.28 -0.41
C ARG A 232 8.51 -9.20 -1.61
N LEU A 233 8.57 -8.67 -2.84
CA LEU A 233 8.32 -9.48 -4.04
C LEU A 233 9.51 -10.40 -4.33
N ILE A 234 10.74 -9.90 -4.24
CA ILE A 234 11.95 -10.75 -4.35
C ILE A 234 11.85 -11.93 -3.37
N ASN A 235 11.35 -11.68 -2.16
CA ASN A 235 11.17 -12.71 -1.13
C ASN A 235 10.20 -13.80 -1.55
N VAL A 236 9.03 -13.42 -2.06
CA VAL A 236 8.01 -14.39 -2.50
C VAL A 236 8.53 -15.22 -3.67
N LEU A 237 9.17 -14.57 -4.65
CA LEU A 237 9.67 -15.27 -5.84
C LEU A 237 10.76 -16.28 -5.49
N MET A 238 11.73 -15.88 -4.67
CA MET A 238 12.82 -16.75 -4.26
C MET A 238 12.38 -17.88 -3.32
N ASP A 239 11.43 -17.64 -2.42
CA ASP A 239 10.85 -18.71 -1.59
C ASP A 239 10.16 -19.77 -2.45
N HIS A 240 9.46 -19.32 -3.50
CA HIS A 240 8.82 -20.21 -4.45
C HIS A 240 9.84 -20.98 -5.29
N ALA A 241 10.84 -20.30 -5.86
CA ALA A 241 11.90 -20.91 -6.67
C ALA A 241 12.70 -21.95 -5.89
N LEU A 242 13.05 -21.69 -4.63
CA LEU A 242 13.71 -22.67 -3.76
C LEU A 242 12.81 -23.88 -3.46
N THR A 243 11.50 -23.66 -3.36
CA THR A 243 10.53 -24.74 -3.17
C THR A 243 10.44 -25.62 -4.43
N CYS A 244 10.34 -25.03 -5.62
CA CYS A 244 10.35 -25.75 -6.90
C CYS A 244 11.66 -26.54 -7.09
N ALA A 245 12.80 -25.92 -6.80
CA ALA A 245 14.11 -26.56 -6.88
C ALA A 245 14.24 -27.77 -5.93
N PHE A 246 13.68 -27.66 -4.72
CA PHE A 246 13.59 -28.79 -3.79
C PHE A 246 12.72 -29.93 -4.32
N VAL A 247 11.55 -29.62 -4.89
CA VAL A 247 10.65 -30.62 -5.49
C VAL A 247 11.34 -31.36 -6.65
N ASP A 248 12.07 -30.62 -7.48
CA ASP A 248 12.86 -31.14 -8.60
C ASP A 248 14.18 -31.81 -8.17
N SER A 249 14.53 -31.76 -6.88
CA SER A 249 15.82 -32.21 -6.33
C SER A 249 17.04 -31.56 -7.00
N LYS A 250 16.91 -30.30 -7.44
CA LYS A 250 17.97 -29.49 -8.03
C LYS A 250 18.51 -28.49 -7.01
N LYS A 251 19.84 -28.33 -6.97
CA LYS A 251 20.51 -27.31 -6.13
C LYS A 251 20.84 -26.01 -6.85
N GLN A 252 20.48 -25.94 -8.13
CA GLN A 252 20.70 -24.79 -9.00
C GLN A 252 19.36 -24.08 -9.25
N ILE A 253 19.36 -22.76 -9.09
CA ILE A 253 18.27 -21.86 -9.45
C ILE A 253 18.62 -21.24 -10.80
N SER A 254 18.01 -21.78 -11.86
CA SER A 254 18.18 -21.32 -13.23
C SER A 254 17.09 -20.35 -13.65
N ILE A 255 17.30 -19.67 -14.77
CA ILE A 255 16.29 -18.79 -15.38
C ILE A 255 14.95 -19.51 -15.65
N ASP A 256 14.99 -20.76 -16.13
CA ASP A 256 13.79 -21.58 -16.37
C ASP A 256 12.98 -21.82 -15.08
N MET A 257 13.67 -22.00 -13.95
CA MET A 257 13.03 -22.20 -12.64
C MET A 257 12.28 -20.94 -12.23
N ILE A 258 12.90 -19.78 -12.44
CA ILE A 258 12.32 -18.48 -12.08
C ILE A 258 11.13 -18.16 -13.00
N GLN A 259 11.24 -18.43 -14.30
CA GLN A 259 10.13 -18.31 -15.24
C GLN A 259 8.95 -19.22 -14.87
N THR A 260 9.23 -20.45 -14.44
CA THR A 260 8.21 -21.38 -13.94
C THR A 260 7.55 -20.81 -12.69
N SER A 261 8.34 -20.33 -11.72
CA SER A 261 7.81 -19.71 -10.51
C SER A 261 6.97 -18.45 -10.80
N ILE A 262 7.39 -17.59 -11.74
CA ILE A 262 6.63 -16.42 -12.20
C ILE A 262 5.30 -16.84 -12.82
N THR A 263 5.32 -17.85 -13.68
CA THR A 263 4.14 -18.36 -14.38
C THR A 263 3.14 -18.95 -13.38
N GLU A 264 3.60 -19.77 -12.44
CA GLU A 264 2.76 -20.37 -11.41
C GLU A 264 2.21 -19.35 -10.41
N LEU A 265 2.98 -18.28 -10.13
CA LEU A 265 2.51 -17.15 -9.32
C LEU A 265 1.59 -16.20 -10.09
N ASN A 266 1.45 -16.37 -11.41
CA ASN A 266 0.73 -15.48 -12.33
C ASN A 266 1.20 -14.01 -12.24
N TRP A 267 2.50 -13.80 -12.14
CA TRP A 267 3.07 -12.45 -12.08
C TRP A 267 3.20 -11.83 -13.46
N GLN A 268 2.97 -10.52 -13.53
CA GLN A 268 3.28 -9.69 -14.68
C GLN A 268 4.60 -8.95 -14.43
N PRO A 269 5.33 -8.55 -15.48
CA PRO A 269 6.46 -7.66 -15.34
C PRO A 269 6.09 -6.40 -14.55
N PHE A 270 7.02 -5.89 -13.76
CA PHE A 270 6.89 -4.63 -13.07
C PHE A 270 6.94 -3.49 -14.10
N ASP A 271 5.86 -2.75 -14.22
CA ASP A 271 5.78 -1.61 -15.14
C ASP A 271 6.38 -0.35 -14.50
N ILE A 272 7.32 0.31 -15.19
CA ILE A 272 8.04 1.52 -14.70
C ILE A 272 7.21 2.80 -14.93
N SER A 273 5.96 2.69 -15.37
CA SER A 273 5.12 3.81 -15.76
C SER A 273 4.64 4.67 -14.56
N ALA A 274 5.50 5.57 -14.04
CA ALA A 274 5.18 6.94 -13.56
C ALA A 274 6.25 7.64 -12.66
N GLU A 275 7.56 7.36 -12.73
CA GLU A 275 8.57 8.06 -11.87
C GLU A 275 9.63 8.90 -12.60
N ASN A 276 9.45 9.24 -13.86
CA ASN A 276 10.29 10.27 -14.51
C ASN A 276 9.59 11.64 -14.50
N ILE A 277 9.76 12.41 -13.41
CA ILE A 277 9.52 13.85 -13.42
C ILE A 277 10.71 14.50 -14.16
N PRO A 278 10.51 15.13 -15.33
CA PRO A 278 11.57 15.93 -15.95
C PRO A 278 11.82 17.17 -15.10
N VAL A 279 13.09 17.38 -14.78
CA VAL A 279 13.65 18.58 -14.15
C VAL A 279 13.16 19.85 -14.87
N LEU A 280 12.53 20.76 -14.13
CA LEU A 280 12.27 22.13 -14.61
C LEU A 280 13.61 22.88 -14.68
N THR A 281 14.20 22.99 -15.87
CA THR A 281 15.20 24.02 -16.15
C THR A 281 14.48 25.31 -16.53
N ASN A 282 14.68 26.35 -15.72
CA ASN A 282 14.14 27.70 -15.92
C ASN A 282 14.61 28.33 -17.25
N GLY A 283 13.71 29.06 -17.92
CA GLY A 283 14.08 30.24 -18.72
C GLY A 283 13.49 30.33 -20.14
N ASN A 284 12.38 31.08 -20.23
CA ASN A 284 11.94 32.03 -21.25
C ASN A 284 12.04 31.75 -22.77
N ASP A 285 10.90 32.11 -23.40
CA ASP A 285 10.69 32.65 -24.75
C ASP A 285 10.37 31.70 -25.93
N THR A 286 9.08 31.73 -26.25
CA THR A 286 8.47 31.85 -27.60
C THR A 286 8.75 30.75 -28.63
N ASN A 287 7.77 29.86 -28.82
CA ASN A 287 6.85 29.95 -29.96
C ASN A 287 5.79 28.85 -29.86
N ALA A 288 4.53 29.27 -29.81
CA ALA A 288 3.38 28.40 -29.93
C ALA A 288 3.37 27.76 -31.33
N VAL A 289 3.54 26.45 -31.37
CA VAL A 289 2.99 25.61 -32.44
C VAL A 289 2.09 24.61 -31.74
N ILE A 290 0.80 24.83 -31.94
CA ILE A 290 -0.30 23.95 -31.60
C ILE A 290 -0.09 22.64 -32.37
N SER A 291 0.00 21.52 -31.66
CA SER A 291 -0.32 20.21 -32.23
C SER A 291 -0.93 19.34 -31.13
N ASP A 292 -2.26 19.31 -31.17
CA ASP A 292 -3.18 18.27 -30.74
C ASP A 292 -3.11 17.78 -29.28
N GLU A 293 -3.87 18.48 -28.44
CA GLU A 293 -4.50 17.92 -27.24
C GLU A 293 -5.37 16.70 -27.63
N ILE A 294 -4.96 15.51 -27.22
CA ILE A 294 -5.86 14.35 -27.23
C ILE A 294 -6.73 14.44 -25.98
N THR A 295 -7.99 14.78 -26.24
CA THR A 295 -9.09 14.86 -25.30
C THR A 295 -9.51 13.45 -24.86
N ILE A 296 -9.19 13.03 -23.63
CA ILE A 296 -9.96 11.97 -22.94
C ILE A 296 -10.95 12.65 -22.00
N SER A 297 -11.90 13.34 -22.62
CA SER A 297 -13.19 13.71 -22.03
C SER A 297 -14.26 12.95 -22.80
N ALA A 298 -14.39 11.66 -22.51
CA ALA A 298 -15.64 10.94 -22.71
C ALA A 298 -16.17 10.60 -21.32
N SER A 299 -17.20 11.32 -20.93
CA SER A 299 -17.95 11.18 -19.70
C SER A 299 -18.50 9.74 -19.60
N ARG A 300 -17.85 8.87 -18.81
CA ARG A 300 -18.22 7.44 -18.64
C ARG A 300 -18.73 7.18 -17.21
N LYS A 301 -19.67 6.25 -17.04
CA LYS A 301 -20.23 5.89 -15.73
C LYS A 301 -20.54 4.40 -15.58
N ILE A 302 -20.66 3.97 -14.33
CA ILE A 302 -21.15 2.65 -13.95
C ILE A 302 -22.54 2.79 -13.33
N ILE A 303 -23.52 2.06 -13.86
CA ILE A 303 -24.84 1.94 -13.25
C ILE A 303 -24.88 0.61 -12.49
N VAL A 304 -25.18 0.69 -11.20
CA VAL A 304 -25.27 -0.48 -10.33
C VAL A 304 -26.73 -0.87 -10.13
N ARG A 305 -27.05 -2.14 -10.41
CA ARG A 305 -28.34 -2.75 -10.13
C ARG A 305 -28.16 -3.96 -9.21
N LYS A 306 -29.18 -4.26 -8.42
CA LYS A 306 -29.28 -5.47 -7.61
C LYS A 306 -30.59 -6.18 -7.92
N ASN A 307 -30.53 -7.40 -8.43
CA ASN A 307 -31.71 -8.15 -8.88
C ASN A 307 -32.62 -7.28 -9.79
N GLY A 308 -32.04 -6.58 -10.75
CA GLY A 308 -32.76 -5.68 -11.67
C GLY A 308 -33.23 -4.33 -11.09
N ARG A 309 -33.05 -4.06 -9.79
CA ARG A 309 -33.40 -2.77 -9.17
C ARG A 309 -32.21 -1.83 -9.15
N TRP A 310 -32.40 -0.58 -9.53
CA TRP A 310 -31.38 0.46 -9.47
C TRP A 310 -30.89 0.70 -8.04
N VAL A 311 -29.56 0.77 -7.86
CA VAL A 311 -28.88 0.98 -6.58
C VAL A 311 -28.16 2.33 -6.56
N GLY A 312 -27.51 2.69 -7.67
CA GLY A 312 -26.74 3.92 -7.77
C GLY A 312 -26.07 4.07 -9.14
N GLU A 313 -25.60 5.28 -9.43
CA GLU A 313 -24.71 5.56 -10.56
C GLU A 313 -23.40 6.18 -10.08
N TYR A 314 -22.31 5.83 -10.74
CA TYR A 314 -20.95 6.19 -10.33
C TYR A 314 -20.19 6.75 -11.54
N PRO A 315 -19.97 8.07 -11.61
CA PRO A 315 -19.17 8.66 -12.68
C PRO A 315 -17.71 8.23 -12.52
N LEU A 316 -17.08 7.75 -13.59
CA LEU A 316 -15.68 7.32 -13.56
C LEU A 316 -14.75 8.53 -13.68
N ASN A 317 -14.61 9.29 -12.60
CA ASN A 317 -13.92 10.58 -12.53
C ASN A 317 -12.58 10.55 -11.78
N LYS A 318 -12.05 9.36 -11.49
CA LYS A 318 -10.74 9.15 -10.86
C LYS A 318 -10.09 7.89 -11.40
N GLN A 319 -8.78 7.76 -11.24
CA GLN A 319 -7.98 6.69 -11.84
C GLN A 319 -8.31 5.28 -11.32
N CYS A 320 -8.87 5.14 -10.11
CA CYS A 320 -9.20 3.84 -9.55
C CYS A 320 -10.48 3.88 -8.70
N PHE A 321 -11.36 2.89 -8.89
CA PHE A 321 -12.57 2.66 -8.09
C PHE A 321 -12.52 1.28 -7.43
N ASN A 322 -12.54 1.26 -6.10
CA ASN A 322 -12.67 0.04 -5.32
C ASN A 322 -14.14 -0.42 -5.28
N ILE A 323 -14.38 -1.70 -5.51
CA ILE A 323 -15.69 -2.34 -5.43
C ILE A 323 -15.64 -3.44 -4.38
N GLY A 324 -16.57 -3.43 -3.42
CA GLY A 324 -16.61 -4.48 -2.41
C GLY A 324 -17.69 -4.29 -1.36
N ARG A 325 -17.76 -5.24 -0.42
CA ARG A 325 -18.78 -5.26 0.64
C ARG A 325 -18.50 -4.24 1.74
N HIS A 326 -17.24 -3.89 1.97
CA HIS A 326 -16.87 -2.94 3.01
C HIS A 326 -17.31 -1.52 2.63
N SER A 327 -17.64 -0.70 3.63
CA SER A 327 -18.09 0.69 3.43
C SER A 327 -17.03 1.59 2.80
N ASP A 328 -15.75 1.21 2.89
CA ASP A 328 -14.62 2.04 2.47
C ASP A 328 -14.30 1.87 0.98
N ASN A 329 -15.12 1.08 0.25
CA ASN A 329 -15.06 0.98 -1.19
C ASN A 329 -15.87 2.12 -1.83
N ASP A 330 -15.48 2.52 -3.03
CA ASP A 330 -16.19 3.53 -3.80
C ASP A 330 -17.56 3.04 -4.25
N ILE A 331 -17.64 1.76 -4.64
CA ILE A 331 -18.89 1.09 -4.97
C ILE A 331 -19.15 0.01 -3.92
N VAL A 332 -20.05 0.32 -2.99
CA VAL A 332 -20.35 -0.56 -1.84
C VAL A 332 -21.48 -1.53 -2.17
N LEU A 333 -21.13 -2.81 -2.28
CA LEU A 333 -22.08 -3.89 -2.57
C LEU A 333 -22.39 -4.70 -1.31
N LYS A 334 -23.47 -4.35 -0.60
CA LYS A 334 -23.83 -4.93 0.71
C LYS A 334 -24.43 -6.34 0.59
N GLU A 335 -23.58 -7.34 0.38
CA GLU A 335 -23.97 -8.76 0.41
C GLU A 335 -22.86 -9.66 1.00
N PRO A 336 -23.17 -10.62 1.89
CA PRO A 336 -22.17 -11.49 2.51
C PRO A 336 -21.28 -12.28 1.55
N ARG A 337 -21.76 -12.57 0.34
CA ARG A 337 -21.01 -13.28 -0.71
C ARG A 337 -19.96 -12.41 -1.40
N ILE A 338 -19.96 -11.11 -1.18
CA ILE A 338 -19.00 -10.18 -1.77
C ILE A 338 -17.82 -10.02 -0.80
N SER A 339 -16.61 -10.02 -1.35
CA SER A 339 -15.36 -9.82 -0.58
C SER A 339 -15.30 -8.40 -0.02
N ARG A 340 -14.47 -8.17 1.01
CA ARG A 340 -14.32 -6.83 1.60
C ARG A 340 -13.85 -5.81 0.55
N LEU A 341 -12.80 -6.16 -0.19
CA LEU A 341 -12.42 -5.61 -1.49
C LEU A 341 -12.60 -6.75 -2.50
N HIS A 342 -13.39 -6.56 -3.54
CA HIS A 342 -13.80 -7.64 -4.47
C HIS A 342 -13.27 -7.41 -5.88
N ALA A 343 -13.41 -6.21 -6.41
CA ALA A 343 -12.90 -5.84 -7.71
C ALA A 343 -12.44 -4.38 -7.71
N GLN A 344 -11.64 -4.00 -8.70
CA GLN A 344 -11.23 -2.62 -8.94
C GLN A 344 -11.49 -2.25 -10.39
N ILE A 345 -11.99 -1.04 -10.62
CA ILE A 345 -11.99 -0.44 -11.96
C ILE A 345 -10.80 0.51 -12.03
N ILE A 346 -9.97 0.35 -13.06
CA ILE A 346 -8.76 1.12 -13.29
C ILE A 346 -8.91 1.88 -14.59
N LEU A 347 -8.67 3.19 -14.57
CA LEU A 347 -8.72 4.06 -15.73
C LEU A 347 -7.29 4.43 -16.12
N ASN A 348 -6.89 4.02 -17.32
CA ASN A 348 -5.69 4.49 -17.99
C ASN A 348 -6.08 5.52 -19.05
N ASP A 349 -5.10 6.25 -19.60
CA ASP A 349 -5.37 7.36 -20.52
C ASP A 349 -6.30 6.97 -21.69
N ASP A 350 -6.18 5.76 -22.26
CA ASP A 350 -7.06 5.34 -23.37
C ASP A 350 -8.04 4.19 -23.06
N GLU A 351 -7.83 3.44 -21.96
CA GLU A 351 -8.53 2.18 -21.69
C GLU A 351 -9.03 2.08 -20.23
N ILE A 352 -10.18 1.42 -20.04
CA ILE A 352 -10.75 1.17 -18.71
C ILE A 352 -10.76 -0.33 -18.48
N PHE A 353 -10.26 -0.76 -17.34
CA PHE A 353 -10.21 -2.16 -16.95
C PHE A 353 -11.03 -2.41 -15.69
N ILE A 354 -11.55 -3.61 -15.56
CA ILE A 354 -11.99 -4.15 -14.28
C ILE A 354 -11.16 -5.38 -13.92
N GLN A 355 -10.66 -5.41 -12.68
CA GLN A 355 -9.84 -6.47 -12.14
C GLN A 355 -10.52 -7.12 -10.93
N ASP A 356 -10.60 -8.44 -10.89
CA ASP A 356 -11.00 -9.18 -9.70
C ASP A 356 -9.84 -9.22 -8.69
N MET A 357 -10.08 -8.80 -7.46
CA MET A 357 -9.06 -8.71 -6.41
C MET A 357 -8.91 -10.03 -5.65
N ASN A 358 -8.81 -11.14 -6.40
CA ASN A 358 -8.80 -12.52 -5.90
C ASN A 358 -9.99 -12.80 -4.97
N SER A 359 -11.17 -12.47 -5.46
CA SER A 359 -12.40 -12.51 -4.70
C SER A 359 -12.89 -13.95 -4.48
N LYS A 360 -13.61 -14.18 -3.37
CA LYS A 360 -14.03 -15.54 -3.00
C LYS A 360 -14.98 -16.19 -4.00
N ASN A 361 -15.81 -15.40 -4.67
CA ASN A 361 -16.87 -15.88 -5.57
C ASN A 361 -16.67 -15.47 -7.02
N GLY A 362 -15.62 -14.69 -7.33
CA GLY A 362 -15.29 -14.23 -8.67
C GLY A 362 -16.14 -13.05 -9.17
N THR A 363 -15.59 -12.35 -10.15
CA THR A 363 -16.22 -11.32 -10.97
C THR A 363 -16.49 -11.90 -12.36
N PHE A 364 -17.64 -11.58 -12.96
CA PHE A 364 -18.06 -12.19 -14.24
C PHE A 364 -18.49 -11.15 -15.26
N ASN A 365 -18.24 -11.42 -16.55
CA ASN A 365 -18.91 -10.77 -17.68
C ASN A 365 -19.72 -11.85 -18.42
N GLY A 366 -21.05 -11.79 -18.29
CA GLY A 366 -21.94 -12.89 -18.70
C GLY A 366 -21.67 -14.18 -17.92
N GLU A 367 -21.44 -15.29 -18.63
CA GLU A 367 -21.10 -16.59 -18.02
C GLU A 367 -19.59 -16.76 -17.74
N THR A 368 -18.76 -15.82 -18.20
CA THR A 368 -17.29 -15.94 -18.13
C THR A 368 -16.77 -15.27 -16.88
N ARG A 369 -16.00 -16.01 -16.07
CA ARG A 369 -15.26 -15.45 -14.94
C ARG A 369 -14.07 -14.65 -15.48
N ILE A 370 -13.88 -13.45 -14.96
CA ILE A 370 -12.82 -12.53 -15.37
C ILE A 370 -11.89 -12.23 -14.19
N ASP A 371 -10.58 -12.25 -14.46
CA ASP A 371 -9.55 -11.81 -13.52
C ASP A 371 -9.10 -10.37 -13.84
N LEU A 372 -8.96 -10.05 -15.13
CA LEU A 372 -8.78 -8.69 -15.66
C LEU A 372 -9.55 -8.61 -17.00
N HIS A 373 -10.34 -7.55 -17.20
CA HIS A 373 -11.15 -7.36 -18.39
C HIS A 373 -11.16 -5.90 -18.81
N ALA A 374 -10.86 -5.61 -20.08
CA ALA A 374 -11.00 -4.28 -20.66
C ALA A 374 -12.49 -3.98 -20.88
N LEU A 375 -13.02 -3.02 -20.13
CA LEU A 375 -14.42 -2.63 -20.17
C LEU A 375 -14.76 -1.92 -21.49
N GLN A 376 -15.69 -2.52 -22.23
CA GLN A 376 -16.28 -1.98 -23.45
C GLN A 376 -17.66 -1.41 -23.15
N LEU A 377 -18.05 -0.31 -23.80
CA LEU A 377 -19.38 0.28 -23.63
C LEU A 377 -20.48 -0.77 -23.86
N GLY A 378 -21.39 -0.90 -22.89
CA GLY A 378 -22.44 -1.92 -22.87
C GLY A 378 -22.09 -3.18 -22.06
N ASP A 379 -20.84 -3.33 -21.61
CA ASP A 379 -20.47 -4.43 -20.72
C ASP A 379 -21.29 -4.42 -19.43
N VAL A 380 -21.70 -5.61 -18.99
CA VAL A 380 -22.40 -5.80 -17.71
C VAL A 380 -21.62 -6.79 -16.87
N ILE A 381 -20.99 -6.27 -15.82
CA ILE A 381 -20.21 -7.08 -14.89
C ILE A 381 -21.13 -7.57 -13.77
N THR A 382 -21.15 -8.87 -13.53
CA THR A 382 -21.89 -9.49 -12.45
C THR A 382 -20.99 -9.81 -11.25
N ILE A 383 -21.39 -9.33 -10.08
CA ILE A 383 -20.77 -9.64 -8.78
C ILE A 383 -21.88 -10.07 -7.82
N ALA A 384 -21.95 -11.36 -7.51
CA ALA A 384 -23.06 -11.95 -6.74
C ALA A 384 -24.44 -11.55 -7.30
N SER A 385 -25.30 -10.88 -6.51
CA SER A 385 -26.62 -10.42 -6.99
C SER A 385 -26.61 -9.02 -7.64
N TYR A 386 -25.43 -8.45 -7.85
CA TYR A 386 -25.25 -7.12 -8.43
C TYR A 386 -24.79 -7.17 -9.88
N GLU A 387 -25.28 -6.22 -10.66
CA GLU A 387 -24.93 -5.98 -12.06
C GLU A 387 -24.37 -4.55 -12.16
N LEU A 388 -23.18 -4.41 -12.75
CA LEU A 388 -22.49 -3.14 -12.97
C LEU A 388 -22.42 -2.92 -14.47
N ALA A 389 -23.28 -2.06 -15.00
CA ALA A 389 -23.34 -1.74 -16.42
C ALA A 389 -22.46 -0.54 -16.74
N PHE A 390 -21.56 -0.69 -17.71
CA PHE A 390 -20.64 0.36 -18.17
C PHE A 390 -21.21 1.11 -19.38
N THR A 391 -21.39 2.43 -19.25
CA THR A 391 -22.14 3.25 -20.21
C THR A 391 -21.56 4.68 -20.30
N SER A 392 -21.99 5.43 -21.31
CA SER A 392 -21.69 6.86 -21.45
C SER A 392 -22.56 7.69 -20.50
N MET A 393 -22.12 8.90 -20.12
CA MET A 393 -22.96 9.83 -19.36
C MET A 393 -24.07 10.45 -20.23
N ASP A 394 -23.94 10.41 -21.55
CA ASP A 394 -24.95 10.94 -22.49
C ASP A 394 -26.16 10.00 -22.69
N ASP A 395 -26.08 8.77 -22.16
CA ASP A 395 -27.17 7.79 -22.20
C ASP A 395 -28.21 8.08 -21.08
N GLU A 396 -28.96 9.17 -21.22
CA GLU A 396 -30.28 9.33 -20.57
C GLU A 396 -31.36 8.59 -21.36
N GLN A 397 -31.31 7.25 -21.43
CA GLN A 397 -32.47 6.44 -21.82
C GLN A 397 -32.33 4.98 -21.35
N ALA A 398 -32.75 4.73 -20.12
CA ALA A 398 -33.21 3.41 -19.69
C ALA A 398 -34.36 3.55 -18.69
N GLY A 399 -35.38 4.33 -19.08
CA GLY A 399 -36.74 4.19 -18.59
C GLY A 399 -37.52 3.31 -19.57
N ASP A 400 -38.28 2.36 -19.03
CA ASP A 400 -39.29 1.50 -19.68
C ASP A 400 -38.87 0.68 -20.92
N ILE A 401 -38.71 -0.63 -20.69
CA ILE A 401 -39.14 -1.65 -21.67
C ILE A 401 -39.96 -2.69 -20.90
N THR A 402 -41.23 -2.38 -20.65
CA THR A 402 -42.28 -3.40 -20.56
C THR A 402 -42.73 -3.78 -21.97
N GLU A 403 -42.95 -5.08 -22.15
CA GLU A 403 -43.73 -5.71 -23.23
C GLU A 403 -43.14 -5.72 -24.64
N SER A 404 -42.54 -6.85 -24.99
CA SER A 404 -42.80 -7.52 -26.27
C SER A 404 -42.72 -9.03 -26.07
N VAL A 405 -43.91 -9.62 -25.98
CA VAL A 405 -44.21 -11.04 -25.96
C VAL A 405 -43.90 -11.67 -27.32
N ASN A 406 -43.20 -12.80 -27.33
CA ASN A 406 -43.39 -13.97 -28.22
C ASN A 406 -42.49 -15.11 -27.70
N ILE A 407 -43.00 -15.99 -26.82
CA ILE A 407 -43.64 -17.29 -27.12
C ILE A 407 -42.75 -18.22 -27.98
N LEU A 408 -42.15 -19.22 -27.31
CA LEU A 408 -42.16 -20.66 -27.61
C LEU A 408 -41.42 -21.36 -26.42
N GLN A 409 -42.13 -21.92 -25.43
CA GLN A 409 -42.39 -23.37 -25.26
C GLN A 409 -41.09 -24.20 -25.19
N TYR A 410 -40.70 -24.90 -24.10
CA TYR A 410 -41.40 -25.95 -23.34
C TYR A 410 -40.50 -26.45 -22.14
N PRO A 411 -40.90 -27.45 -21.31
CA PRO A 411 -40.97 -27.30 -19.85
C PRO A 411 -39.88 -28.06 -19.06
N PHE A 412 -39.65 -27.70 -17.79
CA PHE A 412 -39.30 -28.71 -16.78
C PHE A 412 -39.92 -28.37 -15.42
N GLN A 413 -40.89 -29.20 -15.01
CA GLN A 413 -41.56 -29.14 -13.73
C GLN A 413 -40.68 -29.72 -12.62
N SER A 414 -40.49 -28.91 -11.57
CA SER A 414 -40.73 -29.21 -10.16
C SER A 414 -40.67 -30.69 -9.72
N LYS A 415 -39.68 -31.00 -8.87
CA LYS A 415 -39.91 -31.86 -7.71
C LYS A 415 -40.18 -30.96 -6.51
N ASN A 416 -41.42 -30.94 -6.04
CA ASN A 416 -41.73 -30.61 -4.65
C ASN A 416 -42.26 -31.84 -3.95
N LYS A 417 -41.73 -32.05 -2.74
CA LYS A 417 -42.23 -32.94 -1.72
C LYS A 417 -43.69 -32.61 -1.38
N HIS A 418 -44.52 -33.64 -1.30
CA HIS A 418 -45.17 -34.00 -0.05
C HIS A 418 -45.11 -35.51 0.12
#